data_AF-A0A348W115-F1
#
_entry.id   AF-A0A348W115-F1
#
_cell.length_a   1.000
_cell.length_b   1.000
_cell.length_c   1.000
_cell.angle_alpha   90.00
_cell.angle_beta   90.00
_cell.angle_gamma   90.00
#
_symmetry.space_group_name_H-M   'P 1'
#
loop_
_entity.id
_entity.type
_entity.pdbx_description
1 polymer ?
#
loop_
_entity_poly.entity_id
_entity_poly.type
_entity_poly.pdbx_seq_one_letter_code
_entity_poly.pdbx_strand_id
1 'polypeptide(L)' 'MKSLIKSFDNLPLIVKIIFALPLLDILWVVYRLIRSIVHNNVLGIVLAVLLIVIGLPFLWLVDIITLIVSGKVIWID' A
#
# COMPACT_ATOMS: atom_id res chain seq x y z
N MET A 1 -0.16 -3.83 15.11
CA MET A 1 -0.23 -3.17 13.79
C MET A 1 1.10 -2.56 13.34
N LYS A 2 1.83 -1.80 14.18
CA LYS A 2 3.17 -1.26 13.83
C LYS A 2 4.19 -2.31 13.38
N SER A 3 4.21 -3.49 14.02
CA SER A 3 5.08 -4.60 13.61
C SER A 3 4.75 -5.14 12.21
N LEU A 4 3.47 -5.18 11.82
CA LEU A 4 3.06 -5.63 10.49
C LEU A 4 3.56 -4.67 9.41
N ILE A 5 3.43 -3.35 9.66
CA ILE A 5 3.95 -2.32 8.75
C ILE A 5 5.47 -2.47 8.59
N LYS A 6 6.20 -2.63 9.70
CA LYS A 6 7.66 -2.89 9.64
C LYS A 6 8.01 -4.17 8.88
N SER A 7 7.23 -5.24 9.05
CA SER A 7 7.44 -6.47 8.29
C SER A 7 7.27 -6.24 6.79
N PHE A 8 6.22 -5.49 6.38
CA PHE A 8 5.98 -5.14 4.99
C PHE A 8 7.05 -4.21 4.41
N ASP A 9 7.50 -3.22 5.19
CA ASP A 9 8.55 -2.28 4.77
C ASP A 9 9.91 -2.95 4.57
N ASN A 10 10.21 -3.98 5.38
CA ASN A 10 11.45 -4.75 5.30
C ASN A 10 11.41 -5.89 4.28
N LEU A 11 10.29 -6.10 3.57
CA LEU A 11 10.24 -7.10 2.50
C LEU A 11 11.22 -6.74 1.38
N PRO A 12 11.88 -7.74 0.77
CA PRO A 12 12.69 -7.51 -0.42
C PRO A 12 11.80 -7.01 -1.57
N LEU A 13 12.41 -6.21 -2.46
CA LEU A 13 11.71 -5.52 -3.55
C LEU A 13 10.93 -6.49 -4.46
N ILE A 14 11.48 -7.68 -4.73
CA ILE A 14 10.79 -8.74 -5.49
C ILE A 14 9.46 -9.12 -4.84
N VAL A 15 9.43 -9.34 -3.52
CA VAL A 15 8.20 -9.76 -2.83
C VAL A 15 7.18 -8.63 -2.81
N LYS A 16 7.64 -7.38 -2.66
CA LYS A 16 6.78 -6.20 -2.75
C LYS A 16 6.10 -6.07 -4.11
N ILE A 17 6.83 -6.32 -5.19
CA ILE A 17 6.30 -6.28 -6.56
C ILE A 17 5.29 -7.41 -6.79
N ILE A 18 5.56 -8.62 -6.28
CA ILE A 18 4.60 -9.75 -6.36
C ILE A 18 3.28 -9.37 -5.66
N PHE A 19 3.36 -8.70 -4.50
CA PHE A 19 2.17 -8.24 -3.79
C PHE A 19 1.43 -7.10 -4.50
N ALA A 20 2.09 -6.38 -5.41
CA ALA A 20 1.48 -5.34 -6.23
C ALA A 20 0.83 -5.86 -7.53
N LEU A 21 0.74 -7.18 -7.72
CA LEU A 21 0.02 -7.76 -8.86
C LEU A 21 -1.51 -7.56 -8.71
N PRO A 22 -2.29 -7.41 -9.80
CA PRO A 22 -3.70 -7.02 -9.75
C PRO A 22 -4.65 -7.92 -8.93
N LEU A 23 -4.24 -9.15 -8.60
CA LEU A 23 -4.98 -10.05 -7.69
C LEU A 23 -4.53 -9.94 -6.22
N LEU A 24 -3.27 -9.54 -6.00
CA LEU A 24 -2.64 -9.45 -4.68
C LEU A 24 -2.56 -8.01 -4.17
N ASP A 25 -2.86 -7.01 -5.02
CA ASP A 25 -2.82 -5.58 -4.73
C ASP A 25 -3.68 -5.18 -3.52
N ILE A 26 -4.69 -5.99 -3.20
CA ILE A 26 -5.49 -5.84 -1.98
C ILE A 26 -4.63 -5.82 -0.70
N LEU A 27 -3.48 -6.50 -0.70
CA LEU A 27 -2.51 -6.46 0.40
C LEU A 27 -1.96 -5.04 0.60
N TRP A 28 -1.65 -4.32 -0.48
CA TRP A 28 -1.17 -2.94 -0.42
C TRP A 28 -2.26 -1.97 -0.01
N VAL A 29 -3.49 -2.18 -0.48
CA VAL A 29 -4.64 -1.37 -0.08
C VAL A 29 -4.93 -1.52 1.41
N VAL A 30 -4.89 -2.76 1.93
CA VAL A 30 -5.01 -3.02 3.38
C VAL A 30 -3.82 -2.46 4.16
N TYR A 31 -2.60 -2.57 3.63
CA TYR A 31 -1.40 -1.96 4.23
C TYR A 31 -1.55 -0.44 4.40
N ARG A 32 -2.02 0.27 3.37
CA ARG A 32 -2.26 1.74 3.42
C ARG A 32 -3.28 2.11 4.49
N LEU A 33 -4.36 1.35 4.59
CA LEU A 33 -5.39 1.54 5.61
C LEU A 33 -4.80 1.35 7.01
N ILE A 34 -4.08 0.25 7.25
CA ILE A 34 -3.44 -0.05 8.54
C ILE A 34 -2.41 1.03 8.89
N ARG A 35 -1.62 1.50 7.91
CA ARG A 35 -0.63 2.56 8.10
C ARG A 35 -1.27 3.87 8.54
N SER A 36 -2.38 4.26 7.93
CA SER A 36 -3.13 5.47 8.27
C SER A 36 -3.77 5.38 9.66
N ILE A 37 -4.34 4.22 10.01
CA ILE A 37 -4.89 3.96 11.36
C ILE A 37 -3.80 4.08 12.41
N VAL A 38 -2.63 3.49 12.16
CA VAL A 38 -1.49 3.53 13.08
C VAL A 38 -0.94 4.95 13.29
N HIS A 39 -1.02 5.80 12.28
CA HIS A 39 -0.59 7.21 12.35
C HIS A 39 -1.71 8.15 12.83
N ASN A 40 -2.91 7.63 13.15
CA ASN A 40 -4.10 8.43 13.47
C ASN A 40 -4.41 9.51 12.41
N ASN A 41 -4.06 9.25 11.14
CA ASN A 41 -4.37 10.17 10.06
C ASN A 41 -5.75 9.88 9.47
N VAL A 42 -6.73 10.68 9.87
CA VAL A 42 -8.13 10.58 9.40
C VAL A 42 -8.22 10.76 7.88
N LEU A 43 -7.42 11.66 7.30
CA LEU A 43 -7.41 11.88 5.84
C LEU A 43 -6.85 10.66 5.10
N GLY A 44 -5.80 10.04 5.63
CA GLY A 44 -5.24 8.80 5.10
C GLY A 44 -6.27 7.66 5.13
N ILE A 45 -7.01 7.51 6.23
CA ILE A 45 -8.06 6.50 6.35
C ILE A 45 -9.15 6.70 5.30
N VAL A 46 -9.66 7.93 5.16
CA VAL A 46 -10.71 8.25 4.18
C VAL A 46 -10.23 7.99 2.75
N LEU A 47 -9.01 8.42 2.41
CA LEU A 47 -8.41 8.17 1.09
C LEU A 47 -8.21 6.67 0.83
N ALA A 48 -7.77 5.90 1.83
CA ALA A 48 -7.56 4.46 1.68
C ALA A 48 -8.89 3.74 1.38
N VAL A 49 -9.97 4.11 2.06
CA VAL A 49 -11.31 3.56 1.79
C VAL A 49 -11.82 3.97 0.42
N LEU A 50 -11.60 5.21 0.00
CA LEU A 50 -11.99 5.68 -1.34
C LEU A 50 -11.23 4.94 -2.46
N LEU A 51 -9.94 4.70 -2.23
CA LEU A 51 -9.04 3.99 -3.15
C LEU A 51 -9.36 2.49 -3.26
N ILE A 52 -9.99 1.87 -2.24
CA ILE A 52 -10.51 0.49 -2.37
C ILE A 52 -11.54 0.43 -3.50
N VAL A 53 -12.44 1.41 -3.62
CA VAL A 53 -13.54 1.37 -4.60
C VAL A 53 -13.09 1.82 -5.99
N ILE A 54 -12.28 2.87 -6.05
CA ILE A 54 -11.92 3.54 -7.31
C ILE A 54 -10.59 3.03 -7.87
N GLY A 55 -9.67 2.62 -6.98
CA GLY A 55 -8.28 2.35 -7.32
C GLY A 55 -7.98 0.92 -7.73
N LEU A 56 -8.80 -0.08 -7.35
CA LEU A 56 -8.57 -1.50 -7.65
C LEU A 56 -8.12 -1.82 -9.10
N PRO A 57 -8.71 -1.25 -10.16
CA PRO A 57 -8.31 -1.59 -11.53
C PRO A 57 -6.98 -0.96 -12.00
N PHE A 58 -6.47 0.10 -11.36
CA PHE A 58 -5.30 0.87 -11.85
C PHE A 58 -4.18 1.10 -10.82
N LEU A 59 -4.45 0.94 -9.51
CA LEU A 59 -3.48 1.19 -8.44
C LEU A 59 -2.28 0.26 -8.49
N TRP A 60 -2.51 -1.01 -8.82
CA TRP A 60 -1.46 -2.03 -8.95
C TRP A 60 -0.32 -1.57 -9.89
N LEU A 61 -0.65 -0.86 -10.98
CA LEU A 61 0.35 -0.34 -11.91
C LEU A 61 1.18 0.79 -11.27
N VAL A 62 0.52 1.72 -10.58
CA VAL A 62 1.17 2.82 -9.86
C VAL A 62 2.07 2.27 -8.75
N ASP A 63 1.62 1.22 -8.06
CA ASP A 63 2.36 0.56 -6.99
C ASP A 63 3.62 -0.12 -7.50
N ILE A 64 3.54 -0.83 -8.62
CA ILE A 64 4.73 -1.42 -9.26
C ILE A 64 5.75 -0.33 -9.62
N ILE A 65 5.30 0.76 -10.25
CA ILE A 65 6.19 1.87 -10.65
C ILE A 65 6.84 2.51 -9.41
N THR A 66 6.05 2.81 -8.38
CA THR A 66 6.55 3.46 -7.16
C THR A 66 7.45 2.55 -6.33
N LEU A 67 7.18 1.23 -6.31
CA LEU A 67 8.07 0.24 -5.72
C LEU A 67 9.41 0.16 -6.45
N ILE A 68 9.43 0.23 -7.78
CA ILE A 68 10.68 0.22 -8.55
C ILE A 68 11.48 1.51 -8.33
N VAL A 69 10.81 2.67 -8.35
CA VAL A 69 11.47 3.99 -8.27
C VAL A 69 11.88 4.37 -6.86
N SER A 70 11.06 4.07 -5.85
CA SER A 70 11.24 4.53 -4.47
C SER A 70 11.37 3.41 -3.44
N GLY A 71 11.23 2.14 -3.84
CA GLY A 71 11.27 0.99 -2.93
C GLY A 71 10.08 0.90 -1.96
N LYS A 72 9.08 1.78 -2.14
CA LYS A 72 7.93 1.97 -1.27
C LYS A 72 6.71 2.33 -2.10
N VAL A 73 5.54 1.89 -1.64
CA VAL A 73 4.26 2.28 -2.24
C VAL A 73 3.94 3.72 -1.87
N ILE A 74 3.32 4.43 -2.82
CA ILE A 74 2.90 5.81 -2.64
C ILE A 74 1.85 5.92 -1.53
N TRP A 75 2.17 6.70 -0.50
CA TRP A 75 1.23 7.00 0.59
C TRP A 75 1.55 8.34 1.24
N ILE A 76 0.54 8.96 1.86
CA ILE A 76 0.61 10.30 2.46
C ILE A 76 1.26 10.32 3.85
N ASP A 77 1.19 9.19 4.58
CA ASP A 77 1.84 9.00 5.88
C ASP A 77 3.20 8.32 5.76
#